data_AF-A0A7K2PCN6-F1
#
_entry.id   AF-A0A7K2PCN6-F1
#
_cell.length_a   1.000
_cell.length_b   1.000
_cell.length_c   1.000
_cell.angle_alpha   90.00
_cell.angle_beta   90.00
_cell.angle_gamma   90.00
#
_symmetry.space_group_name_H-M   'P 1'
#
loop_
_entity.id
_entity.type
_entity.pdbx_description
1 polymer ?
#
loop_
_entity_poly.entity_id
_entity_poly.type
_entity_poly.pdbx_seq_one_letter_code
_entity_poly.pdbx_strand_id
1 'polypeptide(L)'
;MCRHLSYVGPAEPFGELLVTPPHGLYRQSWASRHQRHGTVNADGFGVGWYADGDPVPARYRRAGPIWADQSFADLARVVRTGALLAAVRDATLAGADAEAAAAPFAAGTWLFSHNGAVAGWPGSLA
;
A
#
# COMPACT_ATOMS: atom_id res chain seq x y z
N MET A 1 2.73 -1.95 -12.71
CA MET A 1 3.61 -1.29 -11.72
C MET A 1 2.74 -0.65 -10.65
N CYS A 2 2.90 -1.07 -9.39
CA CYS A 2 2.19 -0.55 -8.20
C CYS A 2 2.13 1.01 -8.07
N ARG A 3 1.44 1.49 -7.03
CA ARG A 3 1.65 2.82 -6.46
C ARG A 3 1.86 2.72 -4.96
N HIS A 4 2.63 3.65 -4.38
CA HIS A 4 2.78 3.77 -2.94
C HIS A 4 2.70 5.23 -2.49
N LEU A 5 2.38 5.42 -1.22
CA LEU A 5 2.38 6.70 -0.53
C LEU A 5 2.93 6.50 0.88
N SER A 6 3.83 7.37 1.31
CA SER A 6 4.29 7.46 2.68
C SER A 6 3.91 8.82 3.27
N TYR A 7 3.64 8.84 4.57
CA TYR A 7 3.38 10.06 5.31
C TYR A 7 4.14 10.03 6.64
N VAL A 8 4.69 11.18 7.03
CA VAL A 8 5.24 11.45 8.36
C VAL A 8 4.85 12.88 8.72
N GLY A 9 4.15 13.07 9.84
CA GLY A 9 3.63 14.38 10.25
C GLY A 9 2.67 14.30 11.43
N PRO A 10 1.82 15.34 11.62
CA PRO A 10 0.73 15.30 12.59
C PRO A 10 -0.16 14.07 12.42
N ALA A 11 -0.80 13.61 13.51
CA ALA A 11 -1.67 12.45 13.42
C ALA A 11 -2.93 12.76 12.59
N GLU A 12 -3.05 12.14 11.42
CA GLU A 12 -4.19 12.32 10.49
C GLU A 12 -4.93 11.00 10.21
N PRO A 13 -6.24 11.04 9.87
CA PRO A 13 -6.96 9.86 9.43
C PRO A 13 -6.36 9.29 8.15
N PHE A 14 -6.40 7.98 8.02
CA PHE A 14 -6.08 7.30 6.76
C PHE A 14 -6.86 7.88 5.57
N GLY A 15 -8.14 8.20 5.77
CA GLY A 15 -9.01 8.77 4.74
C GLY A 15 -8.44 10.07 4.16
N GLU A 16 -7.99 10.99 5.01
CA GLU A 16 -7.43 12.28 4.59
C GLU A 16 -6.10 12.14 3.83
N LEU A 17 -5.34 11.08 4.12
CA LEU A 17 -4.04 10.82 3.48
C LEU A 17 -4.17 10.00 2.18
N LEU A 18 -5.07 9.02 2.17
CA LEU A 18 -5.11 7.98 1.14
C LEU A 18 -6.32 8.10 0.20
N VAL A 19 -7.47 8.58 0.69
CA VAL A 19 -8.76 8.49 0.01
C VAL A 19 -9.25 9.85 -0.50
N THR A 20 -9.39 10.83 0.40
CA THR A 20 -9.93 12.16 0.11
C THR A 20 -9.14 12.93 -0.95
N PRO A 21 -7.79 12.89 -1.00
CA PRO A 21 -7.05 13.65 -1.98
C PRO A 21 -7.46 13.25 -3.41
N PRO A 22 -7.74 14.22 -4.32
CA PRO A 22 -8.29 13.94 -5.65
C PRO A 22 -7.35 13.10 -6.54
N HIS A 23 -6.08 13.06 -6.18
CA HIS A 23 -5.05 12.24 -6.82
C HIS A 23 -4.33 11.33 -5.81
N GLY A 24 -5.00 11.02 -4.69
CA GLY A 24 -4.51 10.15 -3.63
C GLY A 24 -4.35 8.70 -4.06
N LEU A 25 -3.79 7.88 -3.16
CA LEU A 25 -3.46 6.49 -3.46
C LEU A 25 -4.71 5.67 -3.85
N TYR A 26 -5.84 5.95 -3.23
CA TYR A 26 -7.13 5.35 -3.58
C TYR A 26 -7.48 5.59 -5.04
N ARG A 27 -7.51 6.86 -5.49
CA ARG A 27 -7.80 7.19 -6.90
C ARG A 27 -6.77 6.62 -7.87
N GLN A 28 -5.49 6.61 -7.48
CA GLN A 28 -4.41 6.02 -8.27
C GLN A 28 -4.57 4.52 -8.48
N SER A 29 -5.39 3.83 -7.69
CA SER A 29 -5.61 2.39 -7.88
C SER A 29 -6.31 2.05 -9.20
N TRP A 30 -7.14 2.93 -9.76
CA TRP A 30 -7.74 2.74 -11.09
C TRP A 30 -7.50 3.89 -12.07
N ALA A 31 -7.04 5.05 -11.61
CA ALA A 31 -6.85 6.25 -12.42
C ALA A 31 -5.50 6.91 -12.13
N SER A 32 -4.42 6.14 -12.23
CA SER A 32 -3.06 6.65 -12.09
C SER A 32 -2.66 7.54 -13.27
N ARG A 33 -2.14 8.74 -12.99
CA ARG A 33 -1.83 9.75 -14.04
C ARG A 33 -0.48 9.55 -14.72
N HIS A 34 0.49 8.94 -14.02
CA HIS A 34 1.88 8.86 -14.46
C HIS A 34 2.43 7.43 -14.45
N GLN A 35 1.56 6.42 -14.35
CA GLN A 35 1.96 5.02 -14.41
C GLN A 35 2.18 4.61 -15.86
N ARG A 36 3.40 4.16 -16.17
CA ARG A 36 3.80 3.75 -17.52
C ARG A 36 3.61 2.26 -17.80
N HIS A 37 3.61 1.41 -16.78
CA HIS A 37 3.40 -0.02 -16.95
C HIS A 37 2.24 -0.52 -16.10
N GLY A 38 1.34 -1.25 -16.76
CA GLY A 38 0.06 -1.72 -16.25
C GLY A 38 -0.98 -0.61 -16.09
N THR A 39 -2.25 -0.98 -16.18
CA THR A 39 -3.37 -0.04 -16.38
C THR A 39 -4.10 0.27 -15.07
N VAL A 40 -4.18 -0.72 -14.17
CA VAL A 40 -4.93 -0.67 -12.91
C VAL A 40 -4.13 -1.40 -11.84
N ASN A 41 -4.22 -0.92 -10.59
CA ASN A 41 -3.64 -1.55 -9.41
C ASN A 41 -4.74 -2.25 -8.60
N ALA A 42 -5.25 -3.37 -9.13
CA ALA A 42 -6.36 -4.13 -8.56
C ALA A 42 -5.92 -5.40 -7.81
N ASP A 43 -4.64 -5.77 -7.87
CA ASP A 43 -4.13 -7.08 -7.45
C ASP A 43 -3.71 -7.12 -5.96
N GLY A 44 -4.29 -6.21 -5.18
CA GLY A 44 -4.07 -6.07 -3.75
C GLY A 44 -3.78 -4.64 -3.32
N PHE A 45 -3.85 -4.42 -2.02
CA PHE A 45 -3.40 -3.19 -1.39
C PHE A 45 -2.93 -3.47 0.04
N GLY A 46 -2.27 -2.49 0.63
CA GLY A 46 -2.01 -2.50 2.05
C GLY A 46 -1.70 -1.12 2.61
N VAL A 47 -1.91 -0.97 3.91
CA VAL A 47 -1.46 0.15 4.73
C VAL A 47 -0.74 -0.41 5.94
N GLY A 48 0.48 0.07 6.16
CA GLY A 48 1.20 -0.12 7.41
C GLY A 48 1.33 1.21 8.12
N TRP A 49 1.19 1.21 9.44
CA TRP A 49 1.23 2.43 10.23
C TRP A 49 1.86 2.19 11.59
N TYR A 50 2.35 3.26 12.20
CA TYR A 50 2.90 3.26 13.54
C TYR A 50 1.81 3.71 14.50
N ALA A 51 1.38 2.81 15.40
CA ALA A 51 0.41 3.09 16.43
C ALA A 51 1.12 3.53 17.71
N ASP A 52 0.53 4.48 18.43
CA ASP A 52 1.11 4.99 19.67
C ASP A 52 1.24 3.86 20.71
N GLY A 53 2.44 3.71 21.26
CA GLY A 53 2.74 2.67 22.27
C GLY A 53 3.05 1.28 21.71
N ASP A 54 2.93 1.05 20.40
CA ASP A 54 3.34 -0.21 19.77
C ASP A 54 4.76 -0.09 19.20
N PRO A 55 5.72 -0.96 19.61
CA PRO A 55 7.08 -0.91 19.10
C PRO A 55 7.22 -1.31 17.63
N VAL A 56 6.21 -1.96 17.02
CA VAL A 56 6.25 -2.43 15.63
C VAL A 56 5.06 -1.89 14.84
N PRO A 57 5.20 -1.66 13.52
CA PRO A 57 4.10 -1.16 12.73
C PRO A 57 3.01 -2.22 12.53
N ALA A 58 1.77 -1.81 12.73
CA ALA A 58 0.62 -2.61 12.33
C ALA A 58 0.51 -2.62 10.80
N ARG A 59 -0.11 -3.68 10.24
CA ARG A 59 -0.37 -3.78 8.80
C ARG A 59 -1.75 -4.34 8.53
N TYR A 60 -2.45 -3.71 7.61
CA TYR A 60 -3.67 -4.21 6.99
C TYR A 60 -3.38 -4.42 5.50
N ARG A 61 -3.53 -5.64 5.02
CA ARG A 61 -3.24 -6.02 3.63
C ARG A 61 -4.36 -6.85 3.08
N ARG A 62 -4.57 -6.79 1.76
CA ARG A 62 -5.61 -7.54 1.05
C ARG A 62 -5.15 -7.90 -0.35
N ALA A 63 -5.68 -9.00 -0.86
CA ALA A 63 -5.45 -9.47 -2.23
C ALA A 63 -6.35 -8.78 -3.27
N GLY A 64 -7.50 -8.26 -2.86
CA GLY A 64 -8.46 -7.58 -3.75
C GLY A 64 -8.17 -6.08 -3.90
N PRO A 65 -8.93 -5.40 -4.77
CA PRO A 65 -8.75 -3.97 -5.00
C PRO A 65 -9.23 -3.14 -3.80
N ILE A 66 -8.54 -2.02 -3.56
CA ILE A 66 -8.80 -1.12 -2.42
C ILE A 66 -10.22 -0.56 -2.37
N TRP A 67 -10.88 -0.38 -3.53
CA TRP A 67 -12.25 0.14 -3.61
C TRP A 67 -13.34 -0.88 -3.31
N ALA A 68 -13.00 -2.17 -3.20
CA ALA A 68 -13.96 -3.23 -2.90
C ALA A 68 -13.95 -3.66 -1.42
N ASP A 69 -13.02 -3.14 -0.61
CA ASP A 69 -12.87 -3.57 0.78
C ASP A 69 -13.62 -2.63 1.75
N GLN A 70 -14.76 -3.10 2.26
CA GLN A 70 -15.58 -2.33 3.20
C GLN A 70 -14.90 -2.13 4.55
N SER A 71 -14.11 -3.10 5.01
CA SER A 71 -13.36 -2.98 6.26
C SER A 71 -12.29 -1.89 6.18
N PHE A 72 -11.67 -1.70 5.01
CA PHE A 72 -10.77 -0.59 4.77
C PHE A 72 -11.49 0.76 4.80
N ALA A 73 -12.74 0.84 4.34
CA ALA A 73 -13.52 2.07 4.46
C ALA A 73 -13.71 2.50 5.92
N ASP A 74 -13.93 1.54 6.83
CA ASP A 74 -13.98 1.82 8.27
C ASP A 74 -12.62 2.24 8.82
N LEU A 75 -11.54 1.52 8.48
CA LEU A 75 -10.19 1.89 8.90
C LEU A 75 -9.81 3.29 8.40
N ALA A 76 -10.18 3.63 7.15
CA ALA A 76 -9.97 4.93 6.55
C ALA A 76 -10.60 6.06 7.37
N ARG A 77 -11.79 5.81 7.94
CA ARG A 77 -12.54 6.77 8.74
C ARG A 77 -11.99 6.91 10.16
N VAL A 78 -11.57 5.82 10.81
CA VAL A 78 -11.30 5.83 12.25
C VAL A 78 -9.83 5.78 12.64
N VAL A 79 -8.95 5.19 11.83
CA VAL A 79 -7.54 5.05 12.20
C VAL A 79 -6.79 6.32 11.89
N ARG A 80 -6.11 6.85 12.90
CA ARG A 80 -5.23 8.02 12.80
C ARG A 80 -3.79 7.61 13.06
N THR A 81 -2.84 8.23 12.37
CA THR A 81 -1.41 8.00 12.61
C THR A 81 -0.59 9.20 12.17
N GLY A 82 0.54 9.42 12.85
CA GLY A 82 1.57 10.36 12.41
C GLY A 82 2.53 9.77 11.38
N ALA A 83 2.52 8.45 11.13
CA ALA A 83 3.40 7.82 10.15
C ALA A 83 2.78 6.58 9.50
N LEU A 84 2.76 6.53 8.16
CA LEU A 84 2.30 5.35 7.41
C LEU A 84 3.08 5.11 6.12
N LEU A 85 2.99 3.87 5.62
CA LEU A 85 3.34 3.46 4.28
C LEU A 85 2.19 2.63 3.69
N ALA A 86 1.62 3.09 2.58
CA ALA A 86 0.54 2.40 1.88
C ALA A 86 0.92 2.09 0.44
N ALA A 87 0.33 1.03 -0.12
CA ALA A 87 0.52 0.64 -1.51
C ALA A 87 -0.73 0.03 -2.13
N VAL A 88 -0.90 0.22 -3.45
CA VAL A 88 -1.87 -0.49 -4.30
C VAL A 88 -1.10 -1.25 -5.37
N ARG A 89 -1.48 -2.50 -5.61
CA ARG A 89 -0.67 -3.49 -6.33
C ARG A 89 -1.19 -3.74 -7.73
N ASP A 90 -0.26 -3.79 -8.67
CA ASP A 90 -0.46 -4.22 -10.06
C ASP A 90 0.59 -5.31 -10.33
N ALA A 91 0.11 -6.55 -10.37
CA ALA A 91 0.94 -7.75 -10.34
C ALA A 91 1.62 -7.98 -11.69
N THR A 92 2.91 -8.33 -11.65
CA THR A 92 3.68 -8.67 -12.85
C THR A 92 3.30 -10.03 -13.43
N LEU A 93 2.87 -10.97 -12.59
CA LEU A 93 2.45 -12.32 -12.94
C LEU A 93 1.15 -12.67 -12.22
N ALA A 94 0.26 -13.38 -12.92
CA ALA A 94 -0.92 -13.95 -12.31
C ALA A 94 -0.54 -15.00 -11.25
N GLY A 95 -1.29 -15.07 -10.15
CA GLY A 95 -1.15 -16.12 -9.13
C GLY A 95 -0.10 -15.87 -8.04
N ALA A 96 0.61 -14.74 -8.03
CA ALA A 96 1.55 -14.42 -6.96
C ALA A 96 0.83 -14.18 -5.61
N ASP A 97 1.16 -15.02 -4.61
CA ASP A 97 0.76 -15.14 -3.17
C ASP A 97 -0.31 -14.22 -2.56
N ALA A 98 -1.31 -13.78 -3.34
CA ALA A 98 -2.44 -12.99 -2.91
C ALA A 98 -2.05 -11.84 -1.95
N GLU A 99 -2.55 -11.87 -0.71
CA GLU A 99 -2.31 -10.86 0.31
C GLU A 99 -0.85 -10.80 0.78
N ALA A 100 -0.12 -11.93 0.79
CA ALA A 100 1.25 -11.96 1.25
C ALA A 100 2.18 -11.14 0.33
N ALA A 101 1.84 -11.08 -0.95
CA ALA A 101 2.55 -10.31 -1.98
C ALA A 101 2.15 -8.82 -2.03
N ALA A 102 1.14 -8.40 -1.26
CA ALA A 102 0.78 -6.99 -1.13
C ALA A 102 1.76 -6.26 -0.20
N ALA A 103 2.27 -5.11 -0.66
CA ALA A 103 3.04 -4.19 0.15
C ALA A 103 2.09 -3.40 1.11
N PRO A 104 2.58 -2.93 2.27
CA PRO A 104 3.98 -2.97 2.71
C PRO A 104 4.41 -4.32 3.29
N PHE A 105 5.65 -4.69 3.00
CA PHE A 105 6.40 -5.71 3.73
C PHE A 105 6.90 -5.14 5.06
N ALA A 106 7.18 -6.00 6.04
CA ALA A 106 7.70 -5.56 7.33
C ALA A 106 8.82 -6.45 7.85
N ALA A 107 9.79 -5.83 8.54
CA ALA A 107 10.83 -6.50 9.30
C ALA A 107 11.17 -5.66 10.54
N GLY A 108 10.83 -6.15 11.73
CA GLY A 108 10.95 -5.38 12.97
C GLY A 108 10.16 -4.07 12.89
N THR A 109 10.85 -2.94 13.06
CA THR A 109 10.27 -1.60 13.03
C THR A 109 10.10 -1.01 11.63
N TRP A 110 10.53 -1.73 10.59
CA TRP A 110 10.59 -1.20 9.23
C TRP A 110 9.41 -1.65 8.38
N LEU A 111 8.82 -0.69 7.67
CA LEU A 111 7.91 -0.94 6.55
C LEU A 111 8.67 -0.73 5.23
N PHE A 112 8.40 -1.58 4.24
CA PHE A 112 9.01 -1.49 2.92
C PHE A 112 7.98 -1.68 1.81
N SER A 113 8.07 -0.89 0.75
CA SER A 113 7.25 -1.01 -0.46
C SER A 113 8.12 -0.86 -1.69
N HIS A 114 7.89 -1.73 -2.68
CA HIS A 114 8.60 -1.72 -3.94
C HIS A 114 7.64 -1.40 -5.08
N ASN A 115 8.03 -0.46 -5.94
CA ASN A 115 7.33 -0.17 -7.18
C ASN A 115 8.25 -0.43 -8.37
N GLY A 116 8.15 -1.63 -8.94
CA GLY A 116 9.07 -2.06 -9.97
C GLY A 116 8.97 -3.55 -10.23
N ALA A 117 9.90 -4.03 -11.03
CA ALA A 117 10.20 -5.44 -11.18
C ALA A 117 11.71 -5.62 -11.05
N VAL A 118 12.13 -6.70 -10.38
CA VAL A 118 13.53 -7.11 -10.31
C VAL A 118 13.62 -8.46 -11.03
N ALA A 119 14.11 -8.44 -12.27
CA ALA A 119 14.30 -9.66 -13.04
C ALA A 119 15.53 -10.42 -12.52
N GLY A 120 15.46 -11.75 -12.48
CA GLY A 120 16.60 -12.60 -12.07
C GLY A 120 16.85 -12.65 -10.56
N TRP A 121 15.93 -12.16 -9.73
CA TRP A 121 16.04 -12.28 -8.27
C TRP A 121 16.09 -13.75 -7.78
N PRO A 122 16.91 -14.08 -6.76
CA PRO A 122 17.85 -13.21 -6.03
C PRO A 122 19.23 -13.05 -6.70
N GLY A 123 19.52 -13.78 -7.79
CA GLY A 123 20.80 -13.76 -8.48
C GLY A 123 21.17 -12.42 -9.15
N SER A 124 20.23 -11.49 -9.23
CA SER A 124 20.43 -10.13 -9.75
C SER A 124 21.13 -9.16 -8.77
N LEU A 125 21.37 -9.56 -7.52
CA LEU A 125 22.07 -8.76 -6.50
C LEU A 125 23.51 -9.21 -6.20
N ALA A 126 24.16 -9.89 -7.14
CA ALA A 126 25.58 -10.24 -7.01
C ALA A 126 26.51 -9.03 -7.12
#